data_AF-A0A495QHT5-F1
#
_entry.id   AF-A0A495QHT5-F1
#
_cell.length_a   1.000
_cell.length_b   1.000
_cell.length_c   1.000
_cell.angle_alpha   90.00
_cell.angle_beta   90.00
_cell.angle_gamma   90.00
#
_symmetry.space_group_name_H-M   'P 1'
#
loop_
_entity.id
_entity.type
_entity.pdbx_description
1 polymer ?
#
loop_
_entity_poly.entity_id
_entity_poly.type
_entity_poly.pdbx_seq_one_letter_code
_entity_poly.pdbx_strand_id
1 'polypeptide(L)' 'MTDPQNHPFCDRCGEPTASTDHTACRAARELEPPRYCPQCRRRMIVQVSPLTWTAHCTCSFNLDQGCSPGGSQPCS' A
#
# COMPACT_ATOMS: atom_id res chain seq x y z
N MET A 1 0.88 -2.25 -20.92
CA MET A 1 0.26 -2.85 -19.72
C MET A 1 1.16 -2.56 -18.55
N THR A 2 1.17 -1.30 -18.13
CA THR A 2 2.06 -0.78 -17.09
C THR A 2 1.12 -0.36 -15.97
N ASP A 3 1.24 -0.97 -14.80
CA ASP A 3 0.55 -0.48 -13.62
C ASP A 3 1.03 0.98 -13.39
N PRO A 4 0.16 2.00 -13.42
CA PRO A 4 0.57 3.40 -13.22
C PRO A 4 1.07 3.67 -11.80
N GLN A 5 0.98 2.70 -10.90
CA GLN A 5 1.51 2.76 -9.57
C GLN A 5 2.93 2.16 -9.58
N ASN A 6 3.94 3.02 -9.55
CA ASN A 6 5.37 2.64 -9.56
C ASN A 6 5.80 2.03 -8.21
N HIS A 7 5.07 1.02 -7.73
CA HIS A 7 5.31 0.36 -6.46
C HIS A 7 5.64 -1.12 -6.63
N PRO A 8 6.56 -1.67 -5.83
CA PRO A 8 7.02 -3.05 -5.96
C PRO A 8 5.94 -4.09 -5.61
N PHE A 9 4.96 -3.75 -4.77
CA PHE A 9 3.91 -4.68 -4.32
C PHE A 9 2.51 -4.13 -4.54
N CYS A 10 1.58 -5.01 -4.90
CA CYS A 10 0.16 -4.69 -4.92
C CYS A 10 -0.31 -4.47 -3.49
N ASP A 11 -0.91 -3.32 -3.31
CA ASP A 11 -1.37 -2.82 -2.04
C ASP A 11 -2.64 -3.60 -1.57
N ARG A 12 -3.38 -4.29 -2.45
CA ARG A 12 -4.56 -5.10 -2.10
C ARG A 12 -4.21 -6.52 -1.70
N CYS A 13 -3.47 -7.25 -2.55
CA CYS A 13 -3.17 -8.67 -2.34
C CYS A 13 -1.78 -8.92 -1.74
N GLY A 14 -0.87 -7.94 -1.81
CA GLY A 14 0.51 -8.05 -1.33
C GLY A 14 1.45 -8.77 -2.29
N GLU A 15 1.02 -9.18 -3.49
CA GLU A 15 1.90 -9.80 -4.48
C GLU A 15 2.75 -8.76 -5.23
N PRO A 16 3.94 -9.13 -5.74
CA PRO A 16 4.73 -8.23 -6.57
C PRO A 16 3.95 -7.76 -7.80
N THR A 17 4.05 -6.47 -8.13
CA THR A 17 3.36 -5.91 -9.31
C THR A 17 3.81 -6.54 -10.62
N ALA A 18 5.03 -7.08 -10.66
CA ALA A 18 5.58 -7.79 -11.81
C ALA A 18 5.10 -9.24 -11.95
N SER A 19 4.43 -9.82 -10.94
CA SER A 19 4.15 -11.26 -10.89
C SER A 19 2.80 -11.67 -11.48
N THR A 20 1.81 -10.77 -11.49
CA THR A 20 0.43 -11.10 -11.91
C THR A 20 -0.33 -9.85 -12.37
N ASP A 21 -1.44 -10.04 -13.08
CA ASP A 21 -2.33 -8.95 -13.48
C ASP A 21 -3.18 -8.49 -12.28
N HIS A 22 -3.11 -7.19 -11.98
CA HIS A 22 -3.76 -6.59 -10.80
C HIS A 22 -5.03 -5.81 -11.14
N THR A 23 -5.66 -6.06 -12.29
CA THR A 23 -6.86 -5.30 -12.71
C THR A 23 -8.02 -5.48 -11.72
N ALA A 24 -8.27 -6.70 -11.25
CA ALA A 24 -9.30 -6.97 -10.25
C ALA A 24 -8.97 -6.35 -8.87
N CYS A 25 -7.68 -6.35 -8.48
CA CYS A 25 -7.22 -5.68 -7.26
C CYS A 25 -7.48 -4.18 -7.31
N ARG A 26 -7.31 -3.56 -8.47
CA ARG A 26 -7.54 -2.12 -8.69
C ARG A 26 -9.02 -1.75 -8.62
N ALA A 27 -9.90 -2.55 -9.23
CA ALA A 27 -11.35 -2.34 -9.12
C ALA A 27 -11.83 -2.46 -7.67
N ALA A 28 -11.31 -3.43 -6.91
CA ALA A 28 -11.68 -3.60 -5.50
C ALA A 28 -11.20 -2.42 -4.62
N ARG A 29 -10.06 -1.82 -4.95
CA ARG A 29 -9.45 -0.68 -4.24
C ARG A 29 -10.28 0.60 -4.26
N GLU A 30 -11.23 0.72 -5.17
CA GLU A 30 -12.18 1.85 -5.19
C GLU A 30 -13.18 1.77 -4.03
N LEU A 31 -13.44 0.56 -3.53
CA LEU A 31 -14.45 0.27 -2.51
C LEU A 31 -13.88 -0.28 -1.21
N GLU A 32 -12.63 -0.76 -1.22
CA GLU A 32 -11.94 -1.36 -0.07
C GLU A 32 -10.69 -0.55 0.33
N PRO A 33 -10.41 -0.42 1.64
CA PRO A 33 -9.26 0.31 2.10
C PRO A 33 -7.94 -0.43 1.81
N PRO A 34 -6.81 0.28 1.91
CA PRO A 34 -5.52 -0.34 1.79
C PRO A 34 -5.24 -1.45 2.79
N ARG A 35 -4.91 -2.64 2.31
CA ARG A 35 -4.55 -3.79 3.17
C ARG A 35 -3.06 -3.90 3.40
N TYR A 36 -2.25 -3.70 2.36
CA TYR A 36 -0.80 -3.85 2.37
C TYR A 36 -0.10 -2.57 1.93
N CYS A 37 1.09 -2.36 2.48
CA CYS A 37 1.97 -1.29 2.07
C CYS A 37 2.58 -1.63 0.68
N PRO A 38 2.42 -0.75 -0.31
CA PRO A 38 2.94 -0.97 -1.67
C PRO A 38 4.48 -1.06 -1.72
N GLN A 39 5.18 -0.62 -0.68
CA GLN A 39 6.64 -0.59 -0.61
C GLN A 39 7.23 -1.80 0.14
N CYS A 40 6.69 -2.17 1.30
CA CYS A 40 7.32 -3.17 2.18
C CYS A 40 6.49 -4.44 2.37
N ARG A 41 5.31 -4.55 1.72
CA ARG A 41 4.39 -5.70 1.77
C ARG A 41 3.82 -6.01 3.18
N ARG A 42 4.02 -5.14 4.17
CA ARG A 42 3.41 -5.31 5.50
C ARG A 42 1.95 -4.89 5.48
N ARG A 43 1.14 -5.48 6.38
CA ARG A 43 -0.24 -5.05 6.58
C ARG A 43 -0.27 -3.65 7.19
N MET A 44 -1.09 -2.78 6.61
CA MET A 44 -1.31 -1.43 7.13
C MET A 44 -2.33 -1.47 8.27
N ILE A 45 -2.20 -0.53 9.21
CA ILE A 45 -3.28 -0.24 10.17
C ILE A 45 -4.23 0.71 9.47
N VAL A 46 -5.47 0.26 9.27
CA VAL A 46 -6.55 1.08 8.71
C VAL A 46 -7.40 1.60 9.85
N GLN A 47 -7.51 2.91 9.96
CA GLN A 47 -8.44 3.57 10.85
C GLN A 47 -9.64 4.05 10.03
N VAL A 48 -10.81 3.49 10.30
CA VAL A 48 -12.06 3.85 9.64
C VAL A 48 -12.75 4.95 10.44
N SER A 49 -13.08 6.05 9.77
CA SER A 49 -13.87 7.16 10.32
C SER A 49 -15.19 7.29 9.53
N PRO A 50 -16.22 7.95 10.08
CA PRO A 50 -17.53 8.02 9.41
C PRO A 50 -17.52 8.66 8.01
N LEU A 51 -16.50 9.48 7.71
CA LEU A 51 -16.37 10.23 6.46
C LEU A 51 -15.25 9.73 5.55
N THR A 52 -14.30 8.94 6.08
CA THR A 52 -13.08 8.54 5.37
C THR A 52 -12.34 7.43 6.11
N TRP A 53 -11.27 6.93 5.53
CA TRP A 53 -10.31 6.03 6.16
C TRP A 53 -8.89 6.58 6.06
N THR A 54 -8.05 6.25 7.03
CA THR A 54 -6.61 6.49 6.97
C THR A 54 -5.89 5.16 7.09
N ALA A 55 -4.81 4.98 6.32
CA ALA A 55 -4.01 3.77 6.35
C ALA A 55 -2.56 4.14 6.66
N HIS A 56 -1.98 3.52 7.69
CA HIS A 56 -0.61 3.77 8.11
C HIS A 56 0.21 2.49 8.04
N CYS A 57 1.44 2.62 7.52
CA CYS A 57 2.39 1.51 7.50
C CYS A 57 2.83 1.17 8.92
N THR A 58 2.92 -0.13 9.23
CA THR A 58 3.27 -0.65 10.55
C THR A 58 4.76 -0.89 10.74
N CYS A 59 5.60 -0.61 9.73
CA CYS A 59 7.02 -0.90 9.86
C CYS A 59 7.71 0.09 10.82
N SER A 60 8.12 -0.42 11.98
CA SER A 60 9.13 0.22 12.83
C SER A 60 10.49 -0.05 12.18
N PHE A 61 10.97 0.90 11.37
CA PHE A 61 12.35 1.09 10.89
C PHE A 61 13.27 -0.16 10.88
N ASN A 62 13.63 -0.64 9.68
CA ASN A 62 14.81 -1.49 9.51
C ASN A 62 15.64 -0.95 8.33
N LEU A 63 16.93 -0.71 8.59
CA LEU A 63 17.79 0.23 7.86
C LEU A 63 18.19 -0.18 6.44
N ASP A 64 17.70 -1.28 5.90
CA ASP A 64 18.23 -1.86 4.65
C ASP A 64 17.36 -1.59 3.41
N GLN A 65 16.08 -1.21 3.57
CA GLN A 65 15.13 -1.22 2.43
C GLN A 65 14.30 0.06 2.22
N GLY A 66 14.86 1.22 2.55
CA GLY A 66 14.35 2.52 2.06
C GLY A 66 12.90 2.86 2.46
N CYS A 67 12.73 3.45 3.64
CA CYS A 67 11.55 4.28 3.93
C CYS A 67 11.93 5.27 5.05
N SER A 68 12.02 6.55 4.72
CA SER A 68 12.40 7.62 5.65
C SER A 68 11.28 7.89 6.68
N PRO A 69 11.56 7.85 7.99
CA PRO A 69 10.64 8.33 9.02
C PRO A 69 10.85 9.82 9.21
N GLY A 70 10.02 10.67 8.61
CA GLY A 70 10.16 12.12 8.80
C GLY A 70 9.25 13.02 7.97
N GLY A 71 8.50 12.49 7.02
CA GLY A 71 7.46 13.25 6.35
C GLY A 71 6.10 12.91 6.94
N SER A 72 5.32 13.91 7.36
CA SER A 72 3.87 13.79 7.58
C SER A 72 3.09 13.45 6.29
N GLN A 73 3.76 12.97 5.25
CA GLN A 73 3.17 12.58 3.98
C GLN A 73 2.78 11.11 4.05
N PRO A 74 1.48 10.78 3.94
CA PRO A 74 1.08 9.41 3.67
C PRO A 74 1.70 9.00 2.32
N CYS A 75 2.14 7.74 2.22
CA CYS A 75 2.48 7.15 0.93
C CYS A 75 1.24 7.29 0.02
N SER A 76 1.26 8.29 -0.87
CA SER A 76 0.25 8.52 -1.90
C SER A 76 0.67 7.84 -3.18
#